data_AF-A0A6N8GWH1-F1
#
_entry.id   AF-A0A6N8GWH1-F1
#
_cell.length_a   1.000
_cell.length_b   1.000
_cell.length_c   1.000
_cell.angle_alpha   90.00
_cell.angle_beta   90.00
_cell.angle_gamma   90.00
#
_symmetry.space_group_name_H-M   'P 1'
#
loop_
_entity.id
_entity.type
_entity.pdbx_description
1 polymer ?
#
loop_
_entity_poly.entity_id
_entity_poly.type
_entity_poly.pdbx_seq_one_letter_code
_entity_poly.pdbx_strand_id
1 'polypeptide(L)'
;MHLTKSEQQIMEIFWQADHPMAQTEVIHTCEDRKWKERSIFSMLNSLMAKGVLREVGFVRSGKTYARTFEPAISHAEYLALVVAEQLPAKQFPELLASLLQRVEITPAIQKALRAAVRENGPQAREAAAAEAAETESEQ
;
A
#
# COMPACT_ATOMS: atom_id res chain seq x y z
N MET A 1 5.37 -8.63 1.84
CA MET A 1 4.30 -8.05 2.67
C MET A 1 2.95 -8.56 2.20
N HIS A 2 2.23 -9.30 3.05
CA HIS A 2 0.85 -9.71 2.77
C HIS A 2 -0.10 -9.19 3.83
N LEU A 3 -1.12 -8.46 3.39
CA LEU A 3 -2.27 -8.12 4.24
C LEU A 3 -3.30 -9.23 4.16
N THR A 4 -3.82 -9.64 5.31
CA THR A 4 -4.99 -10.50 5.40
C THR A 4 -6.22 -9.74 4.89
N LYS A 5 -7.28 -10.46 4.51
CA LYS A 5 -8.52 -9.83 4.02
C LYS A 5 -9.09 -8.79 5.01
N SER A 6 -8.98 -9.05 6.31
CA SER A 6 -9.44 -8.14 7.36
C SER A 6 -8.55 -6.90 7.50
N GLU A 7 -7.23 -7.07 7.41
CA GLU A 7 -6.27 -5.96 7.42
C GLU A 7 -6.42 -5.08 6.19
N GLN A 8 -6.63 -5.68 5.01
CA GLN A 8 -6.89 -4.94 3.77
C GLN A 8 -8.18 -4.11 3.90
N GLN A 9 -9.25 -4.67 4.45
CA GLN A 9 -10.49 -3.92 4.69
C GLN A 9 -10.28 -2.73 5.62
N ILE A 10 -9.45 -2.86 6.66
CA ILE A 10 -9.08 -1.74 7.53
C ILE A 10 -8.30 -0.69 6.75
N MET A 11 -7.34 -1.12 5.94
CA MET A 11 -6.48 -0.22 5.18
C MET A 11 -7.24 0.56 4.10
N GLU A 12 -8.24 -0.05 3.46
CA GLU A 12 -9.15 0.63 2.53
C GLU A 12 -9.87 1.82 3.20
N ILE A 13 -10.31 1.67 4.45
CA ILE A 13 -10.96 2.78 5.18
C ILE A 13 -9.96 3.90 5.41
N PHE A 14 -8.74 3.58 5.81
CA PHE A 14 -7.67 4.58 6.01
C PHE A 14 -7.24 5.25 4.71
N TRP A 15 -7.25 4.56 3.56
CA TRP A 15 -6.94 5.17 2.26
C TRP A 15 -8.07 6.03 1.72
N GLN A 16 -9.32 5.76 2.11
CA GLN A 16 -10.48 6.58 1.77
C GLN A 16 -10.69 7.74 2.75
N ALA A 17 -10.11 7.66 3.96
CA ALA A 17 -10.20 8.70 4.97
C ALA A 17 -9.20 9.83 4.67
N ASP A 18 -9.71 11.07 4.68
CA ASP A 18 -8.89 12.28 4.50
C ASP A 18 -8.24 12.76 5.82
N HIS A 19 -8.38 12.01 6.91
CA HIS A 19 -7.87 12.40 8.23
C HIS A 19 -7.40 11.19 9.06
N PRO A 20 -6.54 11.41 10.08
CA PRO A 20 -6.19 10.38 11.03
C PRO A 20 -7.43 9.90 11.78
N MET A 21 -7.62 8.58 11.84
CA MET A 21 -8.77 7.97 12.52
C MET A 21 -8.35 7.24 13.78
N ALA A 22 -9.23 7.28 14.78
CA ALA A 22 -9.09 6.44 15.96
C ALA A 22 -9.64 5.03 15.71
N GLN A 23 -9.21 4.08 16.53
CA GLN A 23 -9.72 2.71 16.49
C GLN A 23 -11.25 2.63 16.56
N THR A 24 -11.88 3.42 17.43
CA THR A 24 -13.35 3.46 17.58
C THR A 24 -14.02 3.93 16.30
N GLU A 25 -13.41 4.87 15.60
CA GLU A 25 -13.93 5.39 14.35
C GLU A 25 -13.84 4.35 13.24
N VAL A 26 -12.71 3.65 13.10
CA VAL A 26 -12.56 2.52 12.15
C VAL A 26 -13.61 1.42 12.42
N ILE A 27 -13.93 1.17 13.70
CA ILE A 27 -15.00 0.27 14.11
C ILE A 27 -16.35 0.76 13.56
N HIS A 28 -16.68 2.04 13.72
CA HIS A 28 -17.97 2.60 13.31
C HIS A 28 -18.12 2.75 11.80
N THR A 29 -17.05 3.11 11.08
CA THR A 29 -17.08 3.28 9.62
C THR A 29 -17.27 1.95 8.89
N CYS A 30 -16.95 0.83 9.53
CA CYS A 30 -17.02 -0.48 8.93
C CYS A 30 -18.35 -1.17 9.31
N GLU A 31 -19.40 -0.97 8.51
CA GLU A 31 -20.71 -1.60 8.75
C GLU A 31 -20.72 -3.09 8.35
N ASP A 32 -19.96 -3.47 7.31
CA ASP A 32 -19.83 -4.84 6.79
C ASP A 32 -18.56 -5.57 7.29
N ARG A 33 -18.36 -5.58 8.62
CA ARG A 33 -17.17 -6.18 9.23
C ARG A 33 -17.19 -7.70 9.16
N LYS A 34 -16.14 -8.29 8.57
CA LYS A 34 -15.87 -9.74 8.65
C LYS A 34 -15.10 -10.16 9.91
N TRP A 35 -14.70 -9.20 10.75
CA TRP A 35 -13.84 -9.41 11.92
C TRP A 35 -14.48 -8.86 13.20
N LYS A 36 -14.09 -9.43 14.35
CA LYS A 36 -14.63 -9.05 15.66
C LYS A 36 -13.96 -7.77 16.17
N GLU A 37 -14.72 -6.88 16.80
CA GLU A 37 -14.22 -5.62 17.36
C GLU A 37 -13.02 -5.80 18.30
N ARG A 38 -13.01 -6.86 19.11
CA ARG A 38 -11.88 -7.18 20.01
C ARG A 38 -10.56 -7.40 19.27
N SER A 39 -10.60 -7.82 18.00
CA SER A 39 -9.41 -8.15 17.22
C SER A 39 -8.74 -6.94 16.58
N ILE A 40 -9.41 -5.77 16.53
CA ILE A 40 -8.88 -4.60 15.83
C ILE A 40 -7.54 -4.12 16.40
N PHE A 41 -7.34 -4.18 17.71
CA PHE A 41 -6.06 -3.81 18.33
C PHE A 41 -4.91 -4.66 17.79
N SER A 42 -5.13 -5.97 17.66
CA SER A 42 -4.11 -6.88 17.13
C SER A 42 -3.84 -6.61 15.65
N MET A 43 -4.88 -6.31 14.87
CA MET A 43 -4.74 -6.00 13.44
C MET A 43 -4.04 -4.66 13.22
N LEU A 44 -4.38 -3.61 13.98
CA LEU A 44 -3.69 -2.32 13.91
C LEU A 44 -2.21 -2.46 14.31
N ASN A 45 -1.91 -3.22 15.37
CA ASN A 45 -0.53 -3.52 15.74
C ASN A 45 0.23 -4.30 14.65
N SER A 46 -0.43 -5.26 14.01
CA SER A 46 0.15 -6.02 12.89
C SER A 46 0.40 -5.12 11.68
N LEU A 47 -0.52 -4.21 11.37
CA LEU A 47 -0.37 -3.20 10.30
C LEU A 47 0.78 -2.22 10.58
N MET A 48 0.93 -1.77 11.83
CA MET A 48 2.06 -0.94 12.24
C MET A 48 3.38 -1.71 12.18
N ALA A 49 3.40 -2.97 12.61
CA ALA A 49 4.60 -3.82 12.53
C ALA A 49 5.02 -4.07 11.07
N LYS A 50 4.05 -4.12 10.15
CA LYS A 50 4.30 -4.17 8.70
C LYS A 50 4.70 -2.82 8.10
N GLY A 51 4.66 -1.73 8.86
CA GLY A 51 5.03 -0.39 8.38
C GLY A 51 4.04 0.26 7.42
N VAL A 52 2.84 -0.32 7.23
CA VAL A 52 1.81 0.24 6.34
C VAL A 52 0.94 1.29 7.05
N LEU A 53 0.97 1.31 8.38
CA LEU A 53 0.19 2.22 9.22
C LEU A 53 1.13 2.92 10.23
N ARG A 54 0.86 4.19 10.53
CA ARG A 54 1.61 4.99 11.49
C ARG A 54 0.69 5.62 12.53
N GLU A 55 1.17 5.67 13.78
CA GLU A 55 0.52 6.43 14.85
C GLU A 55 0.96 7.90 14.77
N VAL A 56 0.00 8.82 14.70
CA VAL A 56 0.26 10.26 14.52
C VAL A 56 -0.23 11.16 15.64
N GLY A 57 -0.98 10.62 16.59
CA GLY A 57 -1.44 11.42 17.70
C GLY A 57 -2.48 10.74 18.57
N PHE A 58 -3.14 11.58 19.35
CA PHE A 58 -4.14 11.17 20.31
C PHE A 58 -5.37 12.07 20.20
N VAL A 59 -6.55 11.47 20.09
CA VAL A 59 -7.84 12.15 20.14
C VAL A 59 -8.54 11.83 21.46
N ARG A 60 -9.27 12.80 22.01
CA ARG A 60 -10.04 12.60 23.24
C ARG A 60 -11.25 11.71 22.94
N SER A 61 -11.28 10.53 23.55
CA SER A 61 -12.38 9.57 23.45
C SER A 61 -13.03 9.40 24.83
N GLY A 62 -14.06 10.20 25.11
CA GLY A 62 -14.74 10.22 26.40
C GLY A 62 -13.83 10.65 27.56
N LYS A 63 -13.52 9.69 28.46
CA LYS A 63 -12.65 9.88 29.64
C LYS A 63 -11.16 9.59 29.38
N THR A 64 -10.81 9.01 28.24
CA THR A 64 -9.44 8.61 27.91
C THR A 64 -9.00 9.22 26.59
N TYR A 65 -7.70 9.13 26.31
CA TYR A 65 -7.13 9.47 25.01
C TYR A 65 -7.01 8.21 24.17
N ALA A 66 -7.54 8.23 22.95
CA ALA A 66 -7.39 7.17 21.97
C ALA A 66 -6.33 7.55 20.96
N ARG A 67 -5.52 6.58 20.54
CA ARG A 67 -4.50 6.76 19.50
C ARG A 67 -5.18 6.95 18.14
N THR A 68 -4.62 7.85 17.34
CA THR A 68 -5.03 8.08 15.95
C THR A 68 -3.96 7.56 15.00
N PHE A 69 -4.41 6.94 13.92
CA PHE A 69 -3.55 6.31 12.93
C PHE A 69 -3.80 6.88 11.55
N GLU A 70 -2.77 6.84 10.70
CA GLU A 70 -2.84 7.23 9.30
C GLU A 70 -2.10 6.20 8.42
N PRO A 71 -2.46 6.06 7.14
CA PRO A 71 -1.73 5.21 6.20
C PRO A 71 -0.32 5.78 5.97
N ALA A 72 0.70 4.95 6.17
CA ALA A 72 2.10 5.33 5.93
C ALA A 72 2.49 5.22 4.44
N ILE A 73 1.72 4.46 3.67
CA ILE A 73 1.88 4.27 2.23
C ILE A 73 0.53 4.46 1.53
N SER A 74 0.55 4.92 0.28
CA SER A 74 -0.66 5.04 -0.53
C SER A 74 -1.17 3.68 -1.01
N HIS A 75 -2.45 3.61 -1.39
CA HIS A 75 -3.04 2.39 -1.94
C HIS A 75 -2.29 1.93 -3.21
N ALA A 76 -1.91 2.87 -4.07
CA ALA A 76 -1.18 2.56 -5.31
C ALA A 76 0.22 1.98 -5.01
N GLU A 77 0.95 2.53 -4.04
CA GLU A 77 2.26 2.02 -3.62
C GLU A 77 2.15 0.61 -3.02
N TYR A 78 1.14 0.37 -2.18
CA TYR A 78 0.90 -0.97 -1.64
C TYR A 78 0.65 -1.99 -2.76
N LEU A 79 -0.21 -1.68 -3.73
CA LEU A 79 -0.47 -2.55 -4.86
C LEU A 79 0.79 -2.80 -5.69
N ALA A 80 1.61 -1.77 -5.91
CA ALA A 80 2.88 -1.91 -6.62
C ALA A 80 3.83 -2.87 -5.89
N LEU A 81 3.96 -2.75 -4.56
CA LEU A 81 4.78 -3.65 -3.73
C LEU A 81 4.28 -5.09 -3.80
N VAL A 82 2.97 -5.30 -3.68
CA VAL A 82 2.37 -6.65 -3.75
C VAL A 82 2.60 -7.27 -5.13
N VAL A 83 2.39 -6.51 -6.21
CA VAL A 83 2.62 -6.99 -7.57
C VAL A 83 4.10 -7.33 -7.79
N ALA A 84 5.01 -6.50 -7.30
CA ALA A 84 6.46 -6.74 -7.39
C ALA A 84 6.93 -7.97 -6.63
N GLU A 85 6.34 -8.28 -5.48
CA GLU A 85 6.67 -9.50 -4.75
C GLU A 85 6.06 -10.77 -5.37
N GLN A 86 4.88 -10.66 -5.99
CA GLN A 86 4.14 -11.83 -6.49
C GLN A 86 4.50 -12.20 -7.92
N LEU A 87 4.96 -11.26 -8.75
CA LEU A 87 5.30 -11.51 -10.14
C LEU A 87 6.81 -11.37 -10.42
N PRO A 88 7.43 -12.33 -11.11
CA PRO A 88 8.77 -12.15 -11.66
C PRO A 88 8.79 -11.01 -12.67
N ALA A 89 9.89 -10.25 -12.73
CA ALA A 89 10.10 -9.12 -13.66
C ALA A 89 9.75 -9.44 -15.13
N LYS A 90 9.90 -10.70 -15.55
CA LYS A 90 9.61 -11.18 -16.91
C LYS A 90 8.12 -11.19 -17.27
N GLN A 91 7.22 -11.28 -16.28
CA GLN A 91 5.77 -11.35 -16.49
C GLN A 91 5.08 -9.98 -16.38
N PHE A 92 5.81 -8.93 -15.98
CA PHE A 92 5.29 -7.57 -15.91
C PHE A 92 4.75 -7.01 -17.23
N PRO A 93 5.41 -7.22 -18.39
CA PRO A 93 4.87 -6.76 -19.67
C PRO A 93 3.50 -7.38 -20.00
N GLU A 94 3.31 -8.66 -19.65
CA GLU A 94 2.06 -9.39 -19.87
C GLU A 94 0.95 -8.93 -18.92
N LEU A 95 1.30 -8.67 -17.65
CA LEU A 95 0.39 -8.07 -16.68
C LEU A 95 -0.07 -6.68 -17.15
N LEU A 96 0.85 -5.83 -17.61
CA LEU A 96 0.54 -4.50 -18.13
C LEU A 96 -0.36 -4.58 -19.36
N ALA A 97 -0.07 -5.49 -20.30
CA ALA A 97 -0.92 -5.71 -21.47
C ALA A 97 -2.35 -6.12 -21.05
N SER A 98 -2.47 -7.01 -20.07
CA SER A 98 -3.76 -7.46 -19.54
C SER A 98 -4.51 -6.36 -18.79
N LEU A 99 -3.81 -5.52 -18.03
CA LEU A 99 -4.38 -4.33 -17.36
C LEU A 99 -4.91 -3.32 -18.37
N LEU A 100 -4.13 -3.03 -19.41
CA LEU A 100 -4.49 -2.10 -20.48
C LEU A 100 -5.71 -2.57 -21.29
N GLN A 101 -5.96 -3.88 -21.38
CA GLN A 101 -7.17 -4.41 -22.01
C GLN A 101 -8.44 -4.27 -21.14
N ARG A 102 -8.28 -4.15 -19.83
CA ARG A 102 -9.38 -4.09 -18.85
C ARG A 102 -9.71 -2.68 -18.39
N VAL A 103 -8.81 -1.73 -18.60
CA VAL A 103 -8.97 -0.32 -18.27
C VAL A 103 -9.20 0.47 -19.56
N GLU A 104 -10.22 1.33 -19.58
CA GLU A 104 -10.40 2.26 -20.71
C GLU A 104 -9.20 3.17 -20.82
N ILE A 105 -8.39 2.98 -21.87
CA ILE A 105 -7.18 3.74 -22.09
C ILE A 105 -7.56 5.15 -22.56
N THR A 106 -7.68 6.08 -21.62
CA THR A 106 -7.79 7.49 -21.96
C THR A 106 -6.43 8.06 -22.41
N PRO A 107 -6.40 9.08 -23.27
CA PRO A 107 -5.15 9.75 -23.67
C PRO A 107 -4.35 10.29 -22.47
N ALA A 108 -5.04 10.63 -21.38
CA ALA A 108 -4.43 11.06 -20.12
C ALA A 108 -3.59 9.94 -19.47
N ILE A 109 -4.12 8.71 -19.42
CA ILE A 109 -3.40 7.54 -18.87
C ILE A 109 -2.17 7.22 -19.73
N GLN A 110 -2.28 7.29 -21.08
CA GLN A 110 -1.12 7.07 -21.95
C GLN A 110 -0.02 8.12 -21.73
N LYS A 111 -0.39 9.39 -21.56
CA LYS A 111 0.56 10.47 -21.29
C LYS A 111 1.24 10.27 -19.94
N ALA A 112 0.47 9.93 -18.89
CA ALA A 112 0.99 9.65 -17.56
C ALA A 112 1.96 8.46 -17.56
N LEU A 113 1.60 7.36 -18.23
CA LEU A 113 2.45 6.16 -18.33
C LEU A 113 3.78 6.47 -19.05
N ARG A 114 3.72 7.21 -20.17
CA ARG A 114 4.94 7.62 -20.89
C ARG A 114 5.82 8.54 -20.06
N ALA A 115 5.23 9.43 -19.26
CA ALA A 115 5.99 10.28 -18.34
C ALA A 115 6.68 9.45 -17.26
N ALA A 116 5.94 8.54 -16.61
CA ALA A 116 6.46 7.67 -15.56
C ALA A 116 7.61 6.78 -16.05
N VAL A 117 7.51 6.21 -17.27
CA VAL A 117 8.60 5.40 -17.86
C VAL A 117 9.84 6.24 -18.17
N ARG A 118 9.66 7.51 -18.59
CA ARG A 118 10.78 8.41 -18.87
C ARG A 118 11.51 8.83 -17.59
N GLU A 119 10.78 9.06 -16.50
CA GLU A 119 11.37 9.49 -15.22
C GLU A 119 12.03 8.34 -14.46
N ASN A 120 11.45 7.13 -14.47
CA ASN A 120 11.97 5.99 -13.73
C ASN A 120 12.92 5.08 -14.55
N GLY A 121 12.93 5.23 -15.88
CA GLY A 121 13.81 4.46 -16.78
C GLY A 121 15.32 4.58 -16.49
N PRO A 122 15.86 5.76 -16.12
CA PRO A 122 17.25 5.92 -15.69
C PRO A 122 17.52 5.27 -14.32
N GLN A 123 16.60 5.44 -13.36
CA GLN A 123 16.74 4.93 -11.99
C GLN A 123 16.73 3.40 -11.93
N ALA A 124 15.91 2.74 -12.75
CA ALA A 124 15.91 1.27 -12.85
C ALA A 124 17.20 0.71 -13.49
N ARG A 125 17.84 1.45 -14.40
CA ARG A 125 19.13 1.07 -14.99
C ARG A 125 20.29 1.25 -14.02
N GLU A 126 20.26 2.31 -13.22
CA GLU A 126 21.28 2.60 -12.21
C GLU A 126 21.20 1.63 -11.02
N ALA A 127 19.99 1.29 -10.56
CA ALA A 127 19.78 0.27 -9.53
C ALA A 127 20.19 -1.14 -10.00
N ALA A 128 19.85 -1.52 -11.24
CA ALA A 128 20.26 -2.81 -11.81
C ALA A 128 21.78 -2.89 -12.06
N ALA A 129 22.44 -1.76 -12.39
CA ALA A 129 23.88 -1.70 -12.53
C ALA A 129 24.60 -1.77 -11.16
N ALA A 130 24.00 -1.21 -10.10
CA ALA A 130 24.53 -1.31 -8.75
C ALA A 130 24.39 -2.74 -8.18
N GLU A 131 23.24 -3.41 -8.35
CA GLU A 131 23.06 -4.81 -7.95
C GLU A 131 24.02 -5.75 -8.70
N ALA A 132 24.26 -5.52 -10.01
CA ALA A 132 25.21 -6.31 -10.78
C ALA A 132 26.66 -6.14 -10.28
N ALA A 133 27.05 -4.91 -9.91
CA ALA A 133 28.38 -4.62 -9.40
C ALA A 133 28.64 -5.22 -8.00
N GLU A 134 27.61 -5.32 -7.15
CA GLU A 134 27.73 -5.99 -5.84
C GLU A 134 27.89 -7.51 -6.01
N THR A 135 27.16 -8.14 -6.94
CA THR A 135 27.28 -9.59 -7.20
C THR A 135 28.61 -10.02 -7.82
N GLU A 136 29.33 -9.14 -8.51
CA GLU A 136 30.68 -9.43 -9.04
C GLU A 136 31.80 -9.21 -8.01
N SER A 137 31.52 -8.57 -6.88
CA SER A 137 32.51 -8.31 -5.82
C SER A 137 32.60 -9.41 -4.75
N GLU A 138 31.70 -10.39 -4.79
CA GLU A 138 31.67 -11.56 -3.89
C GLU A 138 32.13 -12.88 -4.55
N GLN A 139 32.71 -12.84 -5.77
CA GLN A 139 33.32 -14.00 -6.43
C GLN A 139 34.85 -13.94 -6.52
#